data_AF-A0AAD6YFC6-F1
#
_entry.id   AF-A0AAD6YFC6-F1
#
_cell.length_a   1.000
_cell.length_b   1.000
_cell.length_c   1.000
_cell.angle_alpha   90.00
_cell.angle_beta   90.00
_cell.angle_gamma   90.00
#
_symmetry.space_group_name_H-M   'P 1'
#
loop_
_entity.id
_entity.type
_entity.pdbx_description
1 polymer ?
#
loop_
_entity_poly.entity_id
_entity_poly.type
_entity_poly.pdbx_seq_one_letter_code
_entity_poly.pdbx_strand_id
1 'polypeptide(L)'
;MSRQPRNLWEIGTLPITTLTWGQIRAGQPHKCSTCGVILLTGERPGFCCGPSGSRFLDVRPLPPLPAEFNGFLHDPKISKLSRKLNLILSFASLESTHPFPQQTNGPPGFMAIGGRVYHR
;
A
#
# COMPACT_ATOMS: atom_id res chain seq x y z
N MET A 1 -9.01 18.17 45.84
CA MET A 1 -7.78 17.69 45.17
C MET A 1 -8.16 16.53 44.26
N SER A 2 -8.39 16.80 42.96
CA SER A 2 -8.84 15.82 41.97
C SER A 2 -7.66 15.05 41.37
N ARG A 3 -7.66 13.71 41.47
CA ARG A 3 -6.75 12.83 40.73
C ARG A 3 -7.21 12.73 39.28
N GLN A 4 -6.40 13.20 38.33
CA GLN A 4 -6.54 12.83 36.92
C GLN A 4 -5.88 11.45 36.69
N PRO A 5 -6.53 10.50 36.00
CA PRO A 5 -5.85 9.28 35.55
C PRO A 5 -4.83 9.65 34.47
N ARG A 6 -3.58 9.21 34.65
CA ARG A 6 -2.56 9.26 33.60
C ARG A 6 -3.00 8.26 32.53
N ASN A 7 -3.50 8.76 31.41
CA ASN A 7 -3.68 7.93 30.21
C ASN A 7 -2.30 7.56 29.68
N LEU A 8 -1.76 6.45 30.18
CA LEU A 8 -0.53 5.85 29.68
C LEU A 8 -0.89 5.16 28.37
N TRP A 9 -0.50 5.74 27.24
CA TRP A 9 -0.62 5.09 25.95
C TRP A 9 0.46 4.02 25.87
N GLU A 10 0.05 2.75 25.84
CA GLU A 10 0.97 1.63 25.58
C GLU A 10 0.93 1.24 24.10
N ILE A 11 2.11 1.09 23.51
CA ILE A 11 2.26 0.58 22.15
C ILE A 11 2.14 -0.95 22.23
N GLY A 12 0.96 -1.48 21.89
CA GLY A 12 0.75 -2.91 21.74
C GLY A 12 1.32 -3.43 20.42
N THR A 13 1.99 -4.59 20.44
CA THR A 13 2.34 -5.29 19.22
C THR A 13 1.07 -5.79 18.54
N LEU A 14 0.82 -5.33 17.31
CA LEU A 14 -0.21 -5.94 16.49
C LEU A 14 0.21 -7.39 16.16
N PRO A 15 -0.70 -8.36 16.24
CA PRO A 15 -0.40 -9.71 15.77
C PRO A 15 0.05 -9.62 14.32
N ILE A 16 1.16 -10.28 13.99
CA ILE A 16 1.67 -10.35 12.62
C ILE A 16 0.62 -11.11 11.81
N THR A 17 -0.22 -10.36 11.10
CA THR A 17 -1.19 -10.90 10.16
C THR A 17 -0.50 -10.94 8.80
N THR A 18 -0.02 -12.11 8.43
CA THR A 18 0.44 -12.36 7.05
C THR A 18 -0.79 -12.40 6.15
N LEU A 19 -1.07 -11.27 5.50
CA LEU A 19 -2.08 -11.19 4.45
C LEU A 19 -1.60 -12.00 3.24
N THR A 20 -2.34 -13.04 2.89
CA THR A 20 -2.01 -13.90 1.75
C THR A 20 -3.15 -13.88 0.74
N TRP A 21 -2.80 -13.74 -0.54
CA TRP A 21 -3.77 -13.84 -1.63
C TRP A 21 -4.12 -15.30 -1.87
N GLY A 22 -5.41 -15.61 -2.02
CA GLY A 22 -5.85 -16.92 -2.49
C GLY A 22 -5.60 -18.06 -1.53
N GLN A 23 -5.55 -17.75 -0.23
CA GLN A 23 -5.39 -18.73 0.82
C GLN A 23 -6.29 -19.95 0.57
N ILE A 24 -5.72 -21.15 0.59
CA ILE A 24 -6.48 -22.38 0.35
C ILE A 24 -7.43 -22.61 1.53
N ARG A 25 -8.73 -22.74 1.25
CA ARG A 25 -9.79 -23.06 2.21
C ARG A 25 -10.52 -24.30 1.73
N ALA A 26 -10.54 -25.35 2.56
CA ALA A 26 -11.14 -26.64 2.20
C ALA A 26 -10.66 -27.19 0.83
N GLY A 27 -9.36 -27.07 0.55
CA GLY A 27 -8.76 -27.53 -0.72
C GLY A 27 -9.03 -26.65 -1.94
N GLN A 28 -9.74 -25.53 -1.79
CA GLN A 28 -10.03 -24.59 -2.89
C GLN A 28 -9.36 -23.23 -2.64
N PRO A 29 -8.83 -22.56 -3.67
CA PRO A 29 -8.29 -21.21 -3.52
C PRO A 29 -9.40 -20.21 -3.15
N HIS A 30 -9.12 -19.35 -2.18
CA HIS A 30 -10.06 -18.29 -1.79
C HIS A 30 -10.21 -17.27 -2.92
N LYS A 31 -11.35 -17.35 -3.63
CA LYS A 31 -11.67 -16.51 -4.78
C LYS A 31 -13.14 -16.12 -4.81
N CYS A 32 -13.48 -15.07 -5.54
CA CYS A 32 -14.87 -14.70 -5.78
C CYS A 32 -15.56 -15.74 -6.67
N SER A 33 -16.77 -16.16 -6.32
CA SER A 33 -17.54 -17.14 -7.10
C SER A 33 -18.11 -16.57 -8.40
N THR A 34 -18.25 -15.24 -8.51
CA THR A 34 -18.81 -14.59 -9.70
C THR A 34 -17.75 -14.25 -10.73
N CYS A 35 -16.73 -13.48 -10.36
CA CYS A 35 -15.69 -13.03 -11.30
C CYS A 35 -14.41 -13.88 -11.27
N GLY A 36 -14.26 -14.78 -10.29
CA GLY A 36 -13.07 -15.63 -10.15
C GLY A 36 -11.83 -14.93 -9.56
N VAL A 37 -11.88 -13.64 -9.22
CA VAL A 37 -10.72 -12.92 -8.67
C VAL A 37 -10.24 -13.56 -7.37
N ILE A 38 -8.93 -13.67 -7.21
CA ILE A 38 -8.31 -14.18 -6.00
C ILE A 38 -8.50 -13.15 -4.88
N LEU A 39 -9.00 -13.60 -3.74
CA LEU A 39 -9.32 -12.73 -2.60
C LEU A 39 -8.22 -12.79 -1.54
N LEU A 40 -7.99 -11.67 -0.86
CA LEU A 40 -7.04 -11.56 0.25
C LEU A 40 -7.55 -12.28 1.51
N THR A 41 -6.65 -12.67 2.41
CA THR A 41 -7.01 -13.18 3.74
C THR A 41 -7.97 -12.22 4.44
N GLY A 42 -9.12 -12.74 4.88
CA GLY A 42 -10.16 -11.96 5.59
C GLY A 42 -11.18 -11.27 4.68
N GLU A 43 -10.95 -11.18 3.37
CA GLU A 43 -11.97 -10.68 2.46
C GLU A 43 -13.16 -11.64 2.41
N ARG A 44 -14.37 -11.06 2.28
CA ARG A 44 -15.60 -11.84 2.14
C ARG A 44 -15.83 -12.14 0.65
N PRO A 45 -16.48 -13.26 0.29
CA PRO A 45 -16.79 -13.59 -1.10
C PRO A 45 -17.55 -12.50 -1.88
N GLY A 46 -18.35 -11.68 -1.18
CA GLY A 46 -19.07 -10.54 -1.76
C GLY A 46 -18.30 -9.21 -1.78
N PHE A 47 -17.04 -9.18 -1.36
CA PHE A 47 -16.21 -7.96 -1.40
C PHE A 47 -16.00 -7.48 -2.84
N CYS A 48 -15.74 -8.40 -3.77
CA CYS A 48 -15.48 -8.04 -5.17
C CYS A 48 -16.76 -7.71 -5.96
N CYS A 49 -17.74 -8.61 -5.99
CA CYS A 49 -18.93 -8.48 -6.85
C CYS A 49 -20.23 -8.19 -6.10
N GLY A 50 -20.15 -7.83 -4.82
CA GLY A 50 -21.32 -7.76 -3.95
C GLY A 50 -21.88 -9.13 -3.56
N PRO A 51 -22.86 -9.18 -2.64
CA PRO A 51 -23.57 -10.41 -2.30
C PRO A 51 -24.12 -11.08 -3.55
N SER A 52 -23.79 -12.36 -3.75
CA SER A 52 -24.22 -13.18 -4.90
C SER A 52 -24.01 -12.53 -6.29
N GLY A 53 -22.99 -11.67 -6.45
CA GLY A 53 -22.70 -11.03 -7.73
C GLY A 53 -23.61 -9.82 -8.07
N SER A 54 -24.37 -9.31 -7.10
CA SER A 54 -25.31 -8.18 -7.27
C SER A 54 -24.70 -6.90 -7.87
N ARG A 55 -23.37 -6.74 -7.80
CA ARG A 55 -22.63 -5.58 -8.32
C ARG A 55 -21.74 -5.92 -9.50
N PHE A 56 -21.81 -7.14 -10.03
CA PHE A 56 -20.91 -7.59 -11.10
C PHE A 56 -21.07 -6.78 -12.39
N LEU A 57 -22.30 -6.35 -12.70
CA LEU A 57 -22.63 -5.60 -13.91
C LEU A 57 -22.59 -4.08 -13.72
N ASP A 58 -22.39 -3.60 -12.49
CA ASP A 58 -22.36 -2.16 -12.17
C ASP A 58 -21.15 -1.47 -12.81
N VAL A 59 -20.07 -2.22 -13.02
CA VAL A 59 -18.82 -1.71 -13.58
C VAL A 59 -18.54 -2.45 -14.88
N ARG A 60 -18.34 -1.70 -15.96
CA ARG A 60 -17.90 -2.29 -17.23
C ARG A 60 -16.50 -2.87 -17.06
N PRO A 61 -16.18 -4.00 -17.72
CA PRO A 61 -14.82 -4.52 -17.73
C PRO A 61 -13.82 -3.44 -18.13
N LEU A 62 -12.69 -3.39 -17.44
CA LEU A 62 -11.60 -2.49 -17.83
C LEU A 62 -11.15 -2.83 -19.25
N PRO A 63 -10.79 -1.81 -20.06
CA PRO A 63 -10.17 -2.07 -21.35
C PRO A 63 -8.87 -2.88 -21.13
N PRO A 64 -8.44 -3.66 -22.13
CA PRO A 64 -7.16 -4.35 -22.06
C PRO A 64 -6.04 -3.34 -21.83
N LEU A 65 -4.99 -3.79 -21.14
CA LEU A 65 -3.82 -2.94 -20.94
C LEU A 65 -3.20 -2.55 -22.29
N PRO A 66 -2.68 -1.32 -22.43
CA PRO A 66 -1.98 -0.90 -23.64
C PRO A 66 -0.81 -1.85 -23.95
N ALA A 67 -0.54 -2.10 -25.24
CA ALA A 67 0.46 -3.08 -25.66
C ALA A 67 1.88 -2.75 -25.16
N GLU A 68 2.16 -1.47 -24.93
CA GLU A 68 3.41 -0.94 -24.38
C GLU A 68 3.71 -1.51 -22.99
N PHE A 69 2.68 -1.88 -22.23
CA PHE A 69 2.85 -2.44 -20.88
C PHE A 69 3.52 -3.81 -20.91
N ASN A 70 3.35 -4.58 -21.98
CA ASN A 70 3.99 -5.90 -22.12
C ASN A 70 5.51 -5.82 -22.00
N GLY A 71 6.12 -4.68 -22.32
CA GLY A 71 7.57 -4.48 -22.21
C GLY A 71 8.09 -4.52 -20.76
N PHE A 72 7.26 -4.21 -19.77
CA PHE A 72 7.68 -4.18 -18.36
C PHE A 72 6.84 -5.06 -17.43
N LEU A 73 5.64 -5.48 -17.82
CA LEU A 73 4.76 -6.33 -17.00
C LEU A 73 5.43 -7.64 -16.56
N HIS A 74 6.35 -8.15 -17.37
CA HIS A 74 7.10 -9.38 -17.09
C HIS A 74 8.54 -9.13 -16.65
N ASP A 75 8.95 -7.87 -16.43
CA ASP A 75 10.30 -7.56 -15.96
C ASP A 75 10.44 -8.01 -14.49
N PRO A 76 11.38 -8.92 -14.17
CA PRO A 76 11.59 -9.37 -12.79
C PRO A 76 11.98 -8.23 -11.84
N LYS A 77 12.45 -7.09 -12.37
CA LYS A 77 12.86 -5.91 -11.61
C LYS A 77 11.71 -4.92 -11.41
N ILE A 78 10.53 -5.11 -12.02
CA ILE A 78 9.43 -4.13 -11.99
C ILE A 78 9.07 -3.70 -10.56
N SER A 79 8.97 -4.65 -9.62
CA SER A 79 8.63 -4.36 -8.21
C SER A 79 9.70 -3.53 -7.50
N LYS A 80 10.98 -3.80 -7.80
CA LYS A 80 12.10 -3.06 -7.23
C LYS A 80 12.18 -1.65 -7.81
N LEU A 81 12.02 -1.52 -9.13
CA LEU A 81 12.09 -0.25 -9.84
C LEU A 81 10.89 0.65 -9.51
N SER A 82 9.68 0.10 -9.44
CA SER A 82 8.48 0.85 -9.06
C SER A 82 8.57 1.39 -7.64
N ARG A 83 9.07 0.58 -6.70
CA ARG A 83 9.31 1.03 -5.32
C ARG A 83 10.32 2.17 -5.26
N LYS A 84 11.42 2.07 -6.02
CA LYS A 84 12.42 3.14 -6.11
C LYS A 84 11.81 4.42 -6.68
N LEU A 85 11.03 4.31 -7.75
CA LEU A 85 10.35 5.46 -8.37
C LEU A 85 9.35 6.10 -7.41
N ASN A 86 8.52 5.31 -6.72
CA ASN A 86 7.57 5.80 -5.73
C ASN A 86 8.29 6.50 -4.58
N LEU A 87 9.41 5.97 -4.10
CA LEU A 87 10.22 6.64 -3.06
C LEU A 87 10.77 7.99 -3.54
N ILE A 88 11.27 8.06 -4.77
CA ILE A 88 11.76 9.32 -5.36
C ILE A 88 10.61 10.32 -5.50
N LEU A 89 9.45 9.89 -5.98
CA LEU A 89 8.27 10.75 -6.13
C LEU A 89 7.75 11.23 -4.77
N SER A 90 7.65 10.34 -3.79
CA SER A 90 7.31 10.69 -2.40
C SER A 90 8.31 11.69 -1.85
N PHE A 91 9.61 11.47 -2.02
CA PHE A 91 10.64 12.39 -1.57
C PHE A 91 10.54 13.75 -2.27
N ALA A 92 10.36 13.78 -3.59
CA ALA A 92 10.19 15.02 -4.34
C ALA A 92 8.91 15.77 -3.96
N SER A 93 7.86 15.05 -3.55
CA SER A 93 6.61 15.63 -3.05
C SER A 93 6.70 16.16 -1.62
N LEU A 94 7.76 15.82 -0.87
CA LEU A 94 8.03 16.46 0.41
C LEU A 94 8.54 17.87 0.13
N GLU A 95 7.62 18.83 0.09
CA GLU A 95 7.96 20.24 0.07
C GLU A 95 8.80 20.58 1.31
N SER A 96 9.96 21.22 1.10
CA SER A 96 10.77 21.75 2.19
C SER A 96 10.42 23.23 2.40
N THR A 97 10.05 23.59 3.63
CA THR A 97 9.86 24.99 4.01
C THR A 97 11.19 25.71 4.25
N HIS A 98 12.29 24.97 4.34
CA HIS A 98 13.63 25.49 4.59
C HIS A 98 14.49 25.38 3.32
N PRO A 99 15.38 26.36 3.08
CA PRO A 99 16.33 26.29 1.99
C PRO A 99 17.24 25.07 2.14
N PHE A 100 17.61 24.44 1.02
CA PHE A 100 18.59 23.37 1.04
C PHE A 100 19.92 23.88 1.62
N PRO A 101 20.54 23.13 2.55
CA PRO A 101 21.79 23.56 3.14
C PRO A 101 22.89 23.57 2.06
N GLN A 102 23.61 24.68 1.94
CA GLN A 102 24.76 24.82 1.03
C GLN A 102 26.02 24.16 1.60
N GLN A 103 25.92 22.97 2.20
CA GLN A 103 27.06 22.35 2.87
C GLN A 103 28.14 21.94 1.87
N THR A 104 29.20 22.74 1.80
CA THR A 104 30.38 22.58 0.93
C THR A 104 31.41 21.55 1.46
N ASN A 105 31.25 21.08 2.70
CA ASN A 105 32.29 20.31 3.42
C ASN A 105 31.89 18.86 3.78
N GLY A 106 30.88 18.28 3.12
CA GLY A 106 30.46 16.88 3.33
C GLY A 106 30.27 16.13 2.00
N PRO A 107 30.29 14.79 1.99
CA PRO A 107 30.06 14.02 0.78
C PRO A 107 28.68 14.37 0.19
N PRO A 108 28.59 14.73 -1.10
CA PRO A 108 27.34 15.12 -1.72
C PRO A 108 26.32 13.97 -1.63
N GLY A 109 25.11 14.28 -1.15
CA GLY A 109 23.99 13.32 -1.12
C GLY A 109 23.51 12.91 0.27
N PHE A 110 24.13 13.38 1.37
CA PHE A 110 23.62 13.16 2.73
C PHE A 110 22.82 14.38 3.21
N MET A 111 21.49 14.28 3.21
CA MET A 111 20.60 15.25 3.85
C MET A 111 19.71 14.50 4.85
N ALA A 112 19.71 14.94 6.11
CA ALA A 112 18.75 14.49 7.11
C ALA A 112 17.55 15.44 7.09
N ILE A 113 16.38 14.94 6.69
CA ILE A 113 15.13 15.70 6.76
C ILE A 113 14.57 15.57 8.17
N GLY A 114 14.66 16.64 8.95
CA GLY A 114 13.98 16.78 10.23
C GLY A 114 12.60 17.41 10.03
N GLY A 115 11.53 16.64 10.23
CA GLY A 115 10.15 17.14 10.17
C GLY A 115 9.38 16.75 11.43
N ARG A 116 8.44 17.60 11.86
CA ARG A 116 7.41 17.24 12.87
C ARG A 116 6.17 16.77 12.11
N VAL A 117 5.78 15.52 12.30
CA VAL A 117 4.51 15.00 11.78
C VAL A 117 3.40 15.51 12.68
N TYR A 118 2.58 16.44 12.17
CA TYR A 118 1.35 16.85 12.83
C TYR A 118 0.23 15.95 12.33
N HIS A 119 -0.31 15.11 13.21
CA HIS A 119 -1.54 14.38 12.93
C HIS A 119 -2.71 15.32 13.23
N ARG A 120 -3.63 15.49 12.27
CA ARG A 120 -4.93 16.11 12.52
C ARG A 120 -5.91 15.08 13.04
#